data_AF-A0A357IE12-F1
#
_entry.id   AF-A0A357IE12-F1
#
_cell.length_a   1.000
_cell.length_b   1.000
_cell.length_c   1.000
_cell.angle_alpha   90.00
_cell.angle_beta   90.00
_cell.angle_gamma   90.00
#
_symmetry.space_group_name_H-M   'P 1'
#
loop_
_entity.id
_entity.type
_entity.pdbx_description
1 polymer ?
#
loop_
_entity_poly.entity_id
_entity_poly.type
_entity_poly.pdbx_seq_one_letter_code
_entity_poly.pdbx_strand_id
1 'polypeptide(L)'
;MLIDRDVSLQARLETYFADYANVVLQKDWIRIFLLSAFDDPVIAQRYTTMLRRRIFEPILAEQLHELGKAEIKDATNREIALEMIWGFHSTFFYIGIRQWVFKVPPKIALSAMMKDRIAAFLAGLRGFLATVAS
;
A
#
# COMPACT_ATOMS: atom_id res chain seq x y z
N MET A 1 -7.18 -12.58 -4.76
CA MET A 1 -6.41 -12.36 -3.52
C MET A 1 -6.80 -11.08 -2.80
N LEU A 2 -6.76 -9.88 -3.41
CA LEU A 2 -7.32 -8.66 -2.78
C LEU A 2 -8.84 -8.49 -2.91
N ILE A 3 -9.50 -9.22 -3.82
CA ILE A 3 -10.95 -9.12 -4.10
C ILE A 3 -11.78 -10.29 -3.54
N ASP A 4 -11.14 -11.23 -2.84
CA ASP A 4 -11.80 -12.39 -2.25
C ASP A 4 -12.51 -11.99 -0.96
N ARG A 5 -13.83 -11.74 -1.00
CA ARG A 5 -14.56 -11.12 0.11
C ARG A 5 -14.90 -12.07 1.26
N ASP A 6 -14.58 -13.36 1.11
CA ASP A 6 -14.73 -14.34 2.18
C ASP A 6 -13.64 -14.16 3.26
N VAL A 7 -12.59 -13.39 2.95
CA VAL A 7 -11.49 -13.03 3.84
C VAL A 7 -11.51 -11.52 4.09
N SER A 8 -11.30 -11.10 5.33
CA SER A 8 -11.27 -9.67 5.68
C SER A 8 -10.21 -8.91 4.87
N LEU A 9 -10.46 -7.62 4.57
CA LEU A 9 -9.48 -6.82 3.82
C LEU A 9 -8.13 -6.77 4.55
N GLN A 10 -8.14 -6.71 5.89
CA GLN A 10 -6.90 -6.76 6.68
C GLN A 10 -6.07 -8.02 6.40
N ALA A 11 -6.67 -9.22 6.49
CA ALA A 11 -5.93 -10.46 6.28
C ALA A 11 -5.43 -10.60 4.83
N ARG A 12 -6.21 -10.12 3.86
CA ARG A 12 -5.78 -10.05 2.45
C ARG A 12 -4.58 -9.13 2.26
N LEU A 13 -4.58 -7.97 2.92
CA LEU A 13 -3.45 -7.04 2.90
C LEU A 13 -2.21 -7.59 3.60
N GLU A 14 -2.38 -8.27 4.74
CA GLU A 14 -1.27 -8.93 5.44
C GLU A 14 -0.59 -9.95 4.53
N THR A 15 -1.37 -10.75 3.80
CA THR A 15 -0.83 -11.72 2.85
C THR A 15 -0.15 -11.04 1.68
N TYR A 16 -0.79 -10.03 1.07
CA TYR A 16 -0.18 -9.24 0.00
C TYR A 16 1.16 -8.62 0.42
N PHE A 17 1.25 -8.03 1.62
CA PHE A 17 2.47 -7.39 2.08
C PHE A 17 3.56 -8.38 2.48
N ALA A 18 3.19 -9.60 2.92
CA ALA A 18 4.14 -10.68 3.12
C ALA A 18 4.82 -11.08 1.79
N ASP A 19 4.02 -11.29 0.74
CA ASP A 19 4.53 -11.58 -0.61
C ASP A 19 5.35 -10.42 -1.17
N TYR A 20 4.85 -9.20 -1.02
CA TYR A 20 5.55 -7.97 -1.41
C TYR A 20 6.91 -7.87 -0.73
N ALA A 21 7.00 -8.16 0.57
CA ALA A 21 8.27 -8.10 1.29
C ALA A 21 9.29 -9.14 0.81
N ASN A 22 8.83 -10.34 0.48
CA ASN A 22 9.70 -11.40 -0.01
C ASN A 22 10.32 -11.08 -1.37
N VAL A 23 9.68 -10.25 -2.19
CA VAL A 23 10.18 -9.88 -3.53
C VAL A 23 10.81 -8.50 -3.55
N VAL A 24 10.05 -7.47 -3.13
CA VAL A 24 10.38 -6.06 -3.37
C VAL A 24 11.34 -5.51 -2.32
N LEU A 25 11.29 -6.02 -1.08
CA LEU A 25 12.20 -5.55 -0.02
C LEU A 25 13.55 -6.26 -0.03
N GLN A 26 13.84 -7.04 -1.08
CA GLN A 26 15.17 -7.63 -1.28
C GLN A 26 16.19 -6.57 -1.69
N LYS A 27 17.42 -6.74 -1.22
CA LYS A 27 18.52 -5.79 -1.42
C LYS A 27 18.71 -5.41 -2.89
N ASP A 28 18.74 -6.41 -3.77
CA ASP A 28 18.99 -6.19 -5.20
C ASP A 28 17.83 -5.48 -5.87
N TRP A 29 16.59 -5.84 -5.50
CA TRP A 29 15.38 -5.20 -6.01
C TRP A 29 15.35 -3.71 -5.65
N ILE A 30 15.59 -3.37 -4.38
CA ILE A 30 15.65 -1.96 -3.92
C ILE A 30 16.72 -1.17 -4.65
N ARG A 31 17.93 -1.73 -4.81
CA ARG A 31 19.03 -1.04 -5.47
C ARG A 31 18.78 -0.82 -6.95
N ILE A 32 18.32 -1.84 -7.67
CA ILE A 32 17.98 -1.75 -9.09
C ILE A 32 16.89 -0.70 -9.30
N PHE A 33 15.81 -0.78 -8.52
CA PHE A 33 14.70 0.17 -8.65
C PHE A 33 15.15 1.62 -8.42
N LEU A 34 15.92 1.89 -7.37
CA LEU A 34 16.42 3.23 -7.08
C LEU A 34 17.36 3.75 -8.18
N LEU A 35 18.31 2.92 -8.63
CA LEU A 35 19.25 3.31 -9.69
C LEU A 35 18.51 3.60 -11.00
N SER A 36 17.58 2.74 -11.40
CA SER A 36 16.74 2.96 -12.58
C SER A 36 15.90 4.23 -12.46
N ALA A 37 15.32 4.50 -11.28
CA ALA A 37 14.50 5.69 -11.07
C ALA A 37 15.27 7.01 -11.20
N PHE A 38 16.58 7.02 -10.94
CA PHE A 38 17.42 8.21 -11.13
C PHE A 38 17.90 8.40 -12.57
N ASP A 39 17.95 7.33 -13.39
CA ASP A 39 18.51 7.36 -14.74
C ASP A 39 17.41 7.50 -15.82
N ASP A 40 16.44 6.58 -15.84
CA ASP A 40 15.26 6.65 -16.71
C ASP A 40 14.01 6.24 -15.90
N PRO A 41 13.11 7.21 -15.61
CA PRO A 41 11.95 6.97 -14.75
C PRO A 41 10.88 6.09 -15.40
N VAL A 42 10.98 5.68 -16.68
CA VAL A 42 9.96 4.87 -17.36
C VAL A 42 9.60 3.60 -16.59
N ILE A 43 10.60 2.91 -16.01
CA ILE A 43 10.34 1.70 -15.20
C ILE A 43 9.55 2.06 -13.94
N ALA A 44 9.97 3.10 -13.22
CA ALA A 44 9.31 3.56 -12.00
C ALA A 44 7.87 4.02 -12.30
N GLN A 45 7.63 4.76 -13.38
CA GLN A 45 6.32 5.22 -13.82
C GLN A 45 5.38 4.07 -14.19
N ARG A 46 5.87 3.07 -14.94
CA ARG A 46 5.09 1.87 -15.28
C ARG A 46 4.71 1.10 -14.03
N TYR A 47 5.65 0.93 -13.11
CA TYR A 47 5.43 0.24 -11.85
C TYR A 47 4.39 0.96 -10.98
N THR A 48 4.49 2.28 -10.80
CA THR A 48 3.54 3.04 -9.98
C THR A 48 2.16 3.11 -10.61
N THR A 49 2.06 3.22 -11.93
CA THR A 49 0.78 3.14 -12.65
C THR A 49 0.12 1.77 -12.46
N MET A 50 0.92 0.70 -12.49
CA MET A 50 0.45 -0.65 -12.19
C MET A 50 -0.05 -0.76 -10.74
N LEU A 51 0.70 -0.24 -9.77
CA LEU A 51 0.29 -0.22 -8.36
C LEU A 51 -1.04 0.50 -8.17
N ARG A 52 -1.20 1.68 -8.77
CA ARG A 52 -2.44 2.44 -8.67
C ARG A 52 -3.64 1.62 -9.13
N ARG A 53 -3.56 1.05 -10.33
CA ARG A 53 -4.66 0.28 -10.94
C ARG A 53 -4.92 -1.07 -10.25
N ARG A 54 -3.87 -1.79 -9.88
CA ARG A 54 -4.00 -3.19 -9.42
C ARG A 54 -4.05 -3.34 -7.91
N ILE A 55 -3.61 -2.33 -7.16
CA ILE A 55 -3.51 -2.39 -5.71
C ILE A 55 -4.34 -1.26 -5.09
N PHE A 56 -4.08 0.01 -5.45
CA PHE A 56 -4.68 1.13 -4.72
C PHE A 56 -6.17 1.27 -4.97
N GLU A 57 -6.60 1.23 -6.23
CA GLU A 57 -8.01 1.26 -6.60
C GLU A 57 -8.80 0.08 -6.01
N PRO A 58 -8.31 -1.18 -6.05
CA PRO A 58 -8.95 -2.29 -5.36
C PRO A 58 -9.04 -2.12 -3.84
N ILE A 59 -8.00 -1.64 -3.16
CA ILE A 59 -8.05 -1.39 -1.71
C ILE A 59 -9.16 -0.39 -1.38
N LEU A 60 -9.25 0.70 -2.15
CA LEU A 60 -10.31 1.68 -1.96
C LEU A 60 -11.70 1.08 -2.16
N ALA A 61 -11.89 0.33 -3.25
CA ALA A 61 -13.16 -0.30 -3.58
C ALA A 61 -13.60 -1.29 -2.49
N GLU A 62 -12.68 -2.10 -1.98
CA GLU A 62 -12.97 -3.08 -0.93
C GLU A 62 -13.26 -2.41 0.42
N GLN A 63 -12.58 -1.31 0.75
CA GLN A 63 -12.89 -0.55 1.97
C GLN A 63 -14.26 0.14 1.90
N LEU A 64 -14.63 0.68 0.74
CA LEU A 64 -15.97 1.21 0.50
C LEU A 64 -17.03 0.11 0.67
N HIS A 65 -16.77 -1.08 0.10
CA HIS A 65 -17.65 -2.24 0.26
C HIS A 65 -17.81 -2.67 1.72
N GLU A 66 -16.73 -2.76 2.52
CA GLU A 66 -16.83 -3.07 3.95
C GLU A 66 -17.66 -2.04 4.74
N LEU A 67 -17.69 -0.79 4.27
CA LEU A 67 -18.51 0.28 4.85
C LEU A 67 -19.96 0.30 4.34
N GLY A 68 -20.32 -0.58 3.39
CA GLY A 68 -21.62 -0.52 2.71
C GLY A 68 -21.80 0.74 1.85
N LYS A 69 -20.70 1.34 1.40
CA LYS A 69 -20.65 2.56 0.60
C LYS A 69 -20.43 2.23 -0.87
N ALA A 70 -21.10 2.95 -1.76
CA ALA A 70 -21.00 2.68 -3.19
C ALA A 70 -19.80 3.40 -3.82
N GLU A 71 -19.62 4.67 -3.50
CA GLU A 71 -18.61 5.52 -4.14
C GLU A 71 -18.26 6.78 -3.33
N ILE A 72 -17.18 7.44 -3.77
CA ILE A 72 -16.85 8.83 -3.41
C ILE A 72 -17.15 9.69 -4.64
N LYS A 73 -18.18 10.53 -4.56
CA LYS A 73 -18.64 11.34 -5.72
C LYS A 73 -17.68 12.47 -6.06
N ASP A 74 -17.12 13.10 -5.04
CA ASP A 74 -16.16 14.19 -5.23
C ASP A 74 -14.80 13.63 -5.67
N ALA A 75 -14.32 14.10 -6.83
CA ALA A 75 -13.07 13.63 -7.41
C ALA A 75 -11.85 13.96 -6.52
N THR A 76 -11.88 15.08 -5.80
CA THR A 76 -10.79 15.50 -4.91
C THR A 76 -10.69 14.56 -3.70
N ASN A 77 -11.82 14.27 -3.05
CA ASN A 77 -11.89 13.32 -1.94
C ASN A 77 -11.48 11.91 -2.37
N ARG A 78 -11.85 11.52 -3.60
CA ARG A 78 -11.42 10.25 -4.18
C ARG A 78 -9.91 10.19 -4.38
N GLU A 79 -9.29 11.28 -4.84
CA GLU A 79 -7.84 11.36 -4.98
C GLU A 79 -7.13 11.36 -3.62
N ILE A 80 -7.66 12.10 -2.63
CA ILE A 80 -7.15 12.07 -1.25
C ILE A 80 -7.14 10.65 -0.70
N ALA A 81 -8.21 9.87 -0.91
CA ALA A 81 -8.26 8.48 -0.48
C ALA A 81 -7.15 7.62 -1.15
N LEU A 82 -6.90 7.83 -2.43
CA LEU A 82 -5.82 7.14 -3.15
C LEU A 82 -4.43 7.55 -2.66
N GLU A 83 -4.22 8.84 -2.37
CA GLU A 83 -2.97 9.34 -1.80
C GLU A 83 -2.73 8.81 -0.38
N MET A 84 -3.78 8.63 0.43
CA MET A 84 -3.67 7.94 1.72
C MET A 84 -3.20 6.50 1.55
N ILE A 85 -3.75 5.77 0.57
CA ILE A 85 -3.33 4.40 0.24
C ILE A 85 -1.88 4.39 -0.26
N TRP A 86 -1.50 5.33 -1.13
CA TRP A 86 -0.15 5.47 -1.64
C TRP A 86 0.85 5.70 -0.51
N GLY A 87 0.57 6.66 0.37
CA GLY A 87 1.40 6.99 1.53
C GLY A 87 1.59 5.77 2.43
N PHE A 88 0.52 5.06 2.73
CA PHE A 88 0.56 3.80 3.48
C PHE A 88 1.42 2.73 2.80
N HIS A 89 1.21 2.43 1.51
CA HIS A 89 1.98 1.41 0.78
C HIS A 89 3.47 1.76 0.76
N SER A 90 3.79 3.03 0.56
CA SER A 90 5.17 3.55 0.53
C SER A 90 5.92 3.31 1.84
N THR A 91 5.23 3.23 2.98
CA THR A 91 5.88 2.95 4.26
C THR A 91 6.56 1.59 4.31
N PHE A 92 6.12 0.61 3.50
CA PHE A 92 6.75 -0.72 3.40
C PHE A 92 7.99 -0.66 2.52
N PHE A 93 7.89 -0.01 1.35
CA PHE A 93 9.05 0.22 0.50
C PHE A 93 10.19 0.94 1.25
N TYR A 94 9.83 1.93 2.07
CA TYR A 94 10.79 2.68 2.89
C TYR A 94 11.54 1.79 3.90
N ILE A 95 10.98 0.66 4.36
CA ILE A 95 11.71 -0.31 5.19
C ILE A 95 12.91 -0.85 4.42
N GLY A 96 12.74 -1.19 3.13
CA GLY A 96 13.82 -1.65 2.27
C GLY A 96 14.91 -0.60 2.07
N ILE A 97 14.52 0.66 1.86
CA ILE A 97 15.47 1.79 1.78
C ILE A 97 16.27 1.89 3.08
N ARG A 98 15.57 1.96 4.22
CA ARG A 98 16.18 2.13 5.53
C ARG A 98 17.15 0.99 5.84
N GLN A 99 16.78 -0.25 5.53
CA GLN A 99 17.61 -1.43 5.75
C GLN A 99 18.83 -1.47 4.81
N TRP A 100 18.63 -1.28 3.50
CA TRP A 100 19.66 -1.58 2.51
C TRP A 100 20.49 -0.39 2.06
N VAL A 101 19.91 0.81 2.08
CA VAL A 101 20.57 2.07 1.71
C VAL A 101 21.16 2.71 2.95
N PHE A 102 20.32 3.01 3.95
CA PHE A 102 20.76 3.72 5.15
C PHE A 102 21.46 2.84 6.19
N LYS A 103 21.42 1.51 6.03
CA LYS A 103 22.01 0.54 6.96
C LYS A 103 21.43 0.62 8.37
N VAL A 104 20.15 0.98 8.49
CA VAL A 104 19.43 1.06 9.76
C VAL A 104 18.26 0.06 9.75
N PRO A 105 18.51 -1.25 9.98
CA PRO A 105 17.45 -2.25 9.93
C PRO A 105 16.41 -2.04 11.04
N PRO A 106 15.16 -2.50 10.85
CA PRO A 106 14.19 -2.62 11.94
C PRO A 106 14.75 -3.46 13.10
N LYS A 107 14.40 -3.08 14.33
CA LYS A 107 14.78 -3.83 15.55
C LYS A 107 13.74 -4.86 15.97
N ILE A 108 12.64 -4.98 15.21
CA ILE A 108 11.52 -5.87 15.48
C ILE A 108 11.15 -6.63 14.20
N ALA A 109 10.44 -7.75 14.36
CA ALA A 109 10.03 -8.58 13.23
C ALA A 109 9.11 -7.80 12.27
N LEU A 110 9.34 -7.98 10.97
CA LEU A 110 8.59 -7.29 9.92
C LEU A 110 7.09 -7.64 9.97
N SER A 111 6.75 -8.90 10.26
CA SER A 111 5.37 -9.37 10.38
C SER A 111 4.59 -8.65 11.48
N ALA A 112 5.22 -8.41 12.63
CA ALA A 112 4.61 -7.65 13.72
C ALA A 112 4.35 -6.19 13.30
N MET A 113 5.32 -5.55 12.64
CA MET A 113 5.15 -4.19 12.12
C MET A 113 4.04 -4.09 11.06
N MET A 114 3.93 -5.08 10.19
CA MET A 114 2.93 -5.10 9.11
C MET A 114 1.52 -5.11 9.66
N LYS A 115 1.22 -6.02 10.58
CA LYS A 115 -0.12 -6.20 11.15
C LYS A 115 -0.65 -4.89 11.75
N ASP A 116 0.10 -4.29 12.68
CA ASP A 116 -0.35 -3.09 13.38
C ASP A 116 -0.47 -1.88 12.45
N ARG A 117 0.43 -1.77 11.47
CA ARG A 117 0.40 -0.70 10.48
C ARG A 117 -0.79 -0.81 9.52
N ILE A 118 -1.12 -2.03 9.08
CA ILE A 118 -2.31 -2.29 8.25
C ILE A 118 -3.57 -1.93 9.05
N ALA A 119 -3.67 -2.40 10.29
CA ALA A 119 -4.82 -2.12 11.15
C ALA A 119 -5.01 -0.60 11.38
N ALA A 120 -3.94 0.12 11.72
CA ALA A 120 -3.97 1.57 11.91
C ALA A 120 -4.39 2.32 10.64
N PHE A 121 -3.85 1.91 9.49
CA PHE A 121 -4.21 2.48 8.20
C PHE A 121 -5.69 2.26 7.86
N LEU A 122 -6.19 1.03 7.99
CA LEU A 122 -7.59 0.72 7.68
C LEU A 122 -8.55 1.47 8.59
N ALA A 123 -8.23 1.63 9.88
CA ALA A 123 -9.02 2.43 10.80
C ALA A 123 -9.06 3.91 10.37
N GLY A 124 -7.92 4.50 10.02
CA GLY A 124 -7.83 5.88 9.53
C GLY A 124 -8.57 6.10 8.21
N LEU A 125 -8.38 5.20 7.24
CA LEU A 125 -9.09 5.25 5.96
C LEU A 125 -10.59 5.10 6.16
N ARG A 126 -11.03 4.18 7.04
CA ARG A 126 -12.45 4.02 7.39
C ARG A 126 -13.05 5.31 7.93
N GLY A 127 -12.35 5.98 8.84
CA GLY A 127 -12.78 7.25 9.42
C GLY A 127 -12.93 8.35 8.37
N PHE A 128 -11.99 8.45 7.43
CA PHE A 128 -12.09 9.38 6.32
C PHE A 128 -13.25 9.04 5.38
N LEU A 129 -13.38 7.79 4.94
CA LEU A 129 -14.42 7.38 4.01
C LEU A 129 -15.84 7.55 4.58
N ALA A 130 -16.01 7.37 5.89
CA ALA A 130 -17.29 7.58 6.56
C ALA A 130 -17.81 9.02 6.41
N THR A 131 -16.94 10.01 6.19
CA THR A 131 -17.34 11.43 6.04
C THR A 131 -17.54 11.85 4.59
N VAL A 132 -16.93 11.15 3.62
CA VAL A 132 -16.90 11.57 2.20
C VAL A 132 -17.63 10.63 1.24
N ALA A 133 -17.92 9.40 1.65
CA ALA A 133 -18.55 8.38 0.80
C ALA A 133 -20.07 8.29 1.02
N SER A 134 -20.82 8.08 -0.06
CA SER A 134 -22.28 7.89 -0.03
C SER A 134 -22.65 6.42 0.03
#